data_AF-A0A8C0MHK5-F1
#
_entry.id   AF-A0A8C0MHK5-F1
#
_cell.length_a   1.000
_cell.length_b   1.000
_cell.length_c   1.000
_cell.angle_alpha   90.00
_cell.angle_beta   90.00
_cell.angle_gamma   90.00
#
_symmetry.space_group_name_H-M   'P 1'
#
loop_
_entity.id
_entity.type
_entity.pdbx_description
1 polymer ?
#
loop_
_entity_poly.entity_id
_entity_poly.type
_entity_poly.pdbx_seq_one_letter_code
_entity_poly.pdbx_strand_id
1 'polypeptide(L)'
;CCQAFAFCPSNTCNVSVGDKVLYGLYGVVEHSGSMRGGHYTAYVKVRTPSRKLLEHITGEKNVPGLKEPDGESADQWVHVSDTYVQVVPESRALSAQAYLLFYERIL
;
A
#
# COMPACT_ATOMS: atom_id res chain seq x y z
N CYS A 1 -23.31 14.79 -5.15
CA CYS A 1 -23.53 14.01 -6.38
C CYS A 1 -22.20 13.40 -6.80
N CYS A 2 -21.86 12.23 -6.25
CA CYS A 2 -20.80 11.30 -6.68
C CYS A 2 -20.92 10.08 -5.76
N GLN A 3 -21.85 9.18 -6.10
CA GLN A 3 -21.92 7.86 -5.50
C GLN A 3 -21.25 6.92 -6.50
N ALA A 4 -19.97 6.67 -6.30
CA ALA A 4 -19.24 5.63 -7.03
C ALA A 4 -18.24 5.02 -6.05
N PHE A 5 -18.76 4.23 -5.11
CA PHE A 5 -17.96 3.28 -4.35
C PHE A 5 -18.55 1.90 -4.54
N ALA A 6 -17.93 1.13 -5.41
CA ALA A 6 -17.92 -0.33 -5.38
C ALA A 6 -16.85 -0.81 -6.37
N PHE A 7 -15.58 -0.79 -5.97
CA PHE A 7 -14.63 -1.75 -6.54
C PHE A 7 -14.55 -2.92 -5.58
N CYS A 8 -15.46 -3.88 -5.79
CA CYS A 8 -15.44 -5.15 -5.10
C CYS A 8 -14.46 -6.06 -5.87
N PRO A 9 -13.31 -6.49 -5.30
CA PRO A 9 -12.44 -7.44 -5.97
C PRO A 9 -12.88 -8.88 -5.68
N SER A 10 -14.12 -9.12 -5.25
CA SER A 10 -14.68 -10.47 -5.15
C SER A 10 -15.28 -10.87 -6.48
N ASN A 11 -14.42 -11.28 -7.41
CA ASN A 11 -14.65 -12.36 -8.38
C ASN A 11 -13.46 -12.42 -9.33
N THR A 12 -12.48 -13.21 -8.90
CA THR A 12 -11.59 -14.03 -9.73
C THR A 12 -11.83 -13.89 -11.23
N CYS A 13 -11.02 -13.07 -11.89
CA CYS A 13 -10.84 -13.20 -13.33
C CYS A 13 -10.30 -14.61 -13.59
N ASN A 14 -11.13 -15.46 -14.20
CA ASN A 14 -10.71 -16.74 -14.74
C ASN A 14 -9.68 -16.47 -15.85
N VAL A 15 -8.41 -16.49 -15.48
CA VAL A 15 -7.29 -16.50 -16.43
C VAL A 15 -7.07 -17.95 -16.86
N SER A 16 -7.14 -18.16 -18.17
CA SER A 16 -6.78 -19.39 -18.88
C SER A 16 -5.42 -19.93 -18.40
N VAL A 17 -5.31 -21.25 -18.24
CA VAL A 17 -4.10 -21.96 -17.80
C VAL A 17 -2.90 -21.58 -18.68
N GLY A 18 -1.97 -20.83 -18.10
CA GLY A 18 -0.74 -20.34 -18.73
C GLY A 18 -0.29 -19.04 -18.05
N ASP A 19 0.40 -19.19 -16.93
CA ASP A 19 1.05 -18.16 -16.09
C ASP A 19 0.18 -17.00 -15.58
N LYS A 20 -0.39 -17.19 -14.37
CA LYS A 20 -1.05 -16.11 -13.63
C LYS A 20 -0.01 -15.10 -13.17
N VAL A 21 0.00 -13.92 -13.79
CA VAL A 21 0.81 -12.79 -13.32
C VAL A 21 0.05 -12.08 -12.18
N LEU A 22 0.63 -12.10 -10.98
CA LEU A 22 0.10 -11.41 -9.81
C LEU A 22 0.60 -9.97 -9.78
N TYR A 23 -0.27 -9.06 -9.34
CA TYR A 23 0.05 -7.64 -9.19
C TYR A 23 -0.31 -7.17 -7.79
N GLY A 24 0.60 -6.43 -7.16
CA GLY A 24 0.39 -5.78 -5.87
C GLY A 24 0.11 -4.30 -6.08
N LEU A 25 -0.91 -3.76 -5.41
CA LEU A 25 -1.14 -2.32 -5.39
C LEU A 25 -0.02 -1.65 -4.57
N TYR A 26 0.66 -0.68 -5.18
CA TYR A 26 1.79 0.04 -4.59
C TYR A 26 1.50 1.53 -4.39
N GLY A 27 0.60 2.11 -5.18
CA GLY A 27 0.22 3.52 -5.04
C GLY A 27 -1.16 3.88 -5.56
N VAL A 28 -1.79 4.86 -4.91
CA VAL A 28 -3.10 5.42 -5.29
C VAL A 28 -2.98 6.93 -5.33
N VAL A 29 -3.37 7.56 -6.43
CA VAL A 29 -3.49 9.02 -6.52
C VAL A 29 -4.97 9.38 -6.45
N GLU A 30 -5.30 10.34 -5.59
CA GLU A 30 -6.63 10.91 -5.44
C GLU A 30 -6.62 12.33 -5.99
N HIS A 31 -7.66 12.69 -6.75
CA HIS A 31 -7.89 14.06 -7.20
C HIS A 31 -9.12 14.63 -6.51
N SER A 32 -8.93 15.70 -5.76
CA SER A 32 -10.01 16.47 -5.14
C SER A 32 -10.23 17.76 -5.94
N GLY A 33 -11.39 17.88 -6.61
CA GLY A 33 -11.71 19.10 -7.36
C GLY A 33 -12.53 18.84 -8.61
N SER A 34 -12.53 19.82 -9.50
CA SER A 34 -13.27 19.80 -10.76
C SER A 34 -12.34 19.53 -11.95
N MET A 35 -12.91 19.35 -13.14
CA MET A 35 -12.13 19.25 -14.37
C MET A 35 -11.35 20.54 -14.71
N ARG A 36 -11.71 21.68 -14.10
CA ARG A 36 -11.03 22.96 -14.30
C ARG A 36 -9.85 23.18 -13.34
N GLY A 37 -9.69 22.29 -12.36
CA GLY A 37 -8.65 22.40 -11.34
C GLY A 37 -9.06 21.70 -10.05
N GLY A 38 -8.05 21.36 -9.26
CA GLY A 38 -8.16 20.65 -8.00
C GLY A 38 -6.80 20.38 -7.40
N HIS A 39 -6.75 19.47 -6.44
CA HIS A 39 -5.55 19.08 -5.72
C HIS A 39 -5.34 17.58 -5.80
N TYR A 40 -4.09 17.18 -6.04
CA TYR A 40 -3.69 15.79 -6.13
C TYR A 40 -2.97 15.39 -4.84
N THR A 41 -3.39 14.27 -4.27
CA THR A 41 -2.70 13.63 -3.16
C THR A 41 -2.41 12.18 -3.49
N ALA A 42 -1.46 11.57 -2.80
CA ALA A 42 -1.05 10.19 -3.07
C ALA A 42 -0.99 9.35 -1.79
N TYR A 43 -1.37 8.09 -1.91
CA TYR A 43 -1.12 7.04 -0.94
C TYR A 43 -0.08 6.10 -1.53
N VAL A 44 1.00 5.85 -0.80
CA VAL A 44 2.10 5.00 -1.27
C VAL A 44 2.43 3.94 -0.23
N LYS A 45 2.61 2.72 -0.70
CA LYS A 45 3.03 1.58 0.10
C LYS A 45 4.54 1.60 0.26
N VAL A 46 5.03 1.79 1.49
CA VAL A 46 6.45 1.80 1.82
C VAL A 46 6.83 0.43 2.37
N ARG A 47 7.82 -0.20 1.72
CA ARG A 47 8.44 -1.42 2.24
C ARG A 47 9.38 -1.03 3.37
N THR A 48 9.11 -1.53 4.57
CA THR A 48 10.10 -1.45 5.64
C THR A 48 11.24 -2.40 5.29
N PRO A 49 12.51 -1.95 5.19
CA PRO A 49 13.61 -2.88 5.02
C PRO A 49 13.59 -3.88 6.19
N SER A 50 13.60 -5.17 5.87
CA SER A 50 13.50 -6.24 6.85
C SER A 50 14.50 -6.05 8.00
N ARG A 51 14.03 -6.19 9.24
CA ARG A 51 14.86 -6.13 10.46
C ARG A 51 16.07 -7.07 10.42
N LYS A 52 16.08 -8.09 9.55
CA LYS A 52 17.25 -8.97 9.31
C LYS A 52 18.52 -8.23 8.89
N LEU A 53 18.42 -6.99 8.39
CA LEU A 53 19.59 -6.16 8.07
C LEU A 53 20.01 -5.26 9.25
N LEU A 54 19.09 -4.95 10.17
CA LEU A 54 19.37 -4.14 11.35
C LEU A 54 20.11 -4.94 12.45
N GLU A 55 19.81 -6.23 12.58
CA GLU A 55 20.42 -7.12 13.59
C GLU A 55 21.94 -7.34 13.40
N HIS A 56 22.48 -7.14 12.18
CA HIS A 56 23.93 -7.24 11.95
C HIS A 56 24.71 -5.97 12.28
N ILE A 57 24.05 -4.81 12.41
CA ILE A 57 24.71 -3.52 12.64
C ILE A 57 24.78 -3.19 14.14
N THR A 58 23.78 -3.59 14.91
CA THR A 58 23.77 -3.41 16.37
C THR A 58 23.96 -4.75 17.06
N GLY A 59 25.22 -5.17 17.19
CA GLY A 59 25.56 -6.15 18.19
C GLY A 59 25.38 -5.54 19.57
N GLU A 60 24.31 -5.89 20.30
CA GLU A 60 24.32 -6.18 21.75
C GLU A 60 22.97 -6.72 22.29
N LYS A 61 23.02 -8.02 22.64
CA LYS A 61 22.36 -8.82 23.70
C LYS A 61 21.00 -8.41 24.36
N ASN A 62 20.07 -9.37 24.24
CA ASN A 62 19.11 -9.95 25.22
C ASN A 62 17.83 -9.20 25.63
N VAL A 63 16.65 -9.75 25.28
CA VAL A 63 15.66 -10.42 26.17
C VAL A 63 14.78 -11.38 25.34
N PRO A 64 14.55 -12.65 25.75
CA PRO A 64 13.62 -13.57 25.07
C PRO A 64 12.22 -13.51 25.69
N GLY A 65 11.20 -13.17 24.90
CA GLY A 65 9.81 -13.41 25.31
C GLY A 65 8.77 -12.43 24.79
N LEU A 66 8.46 -12.46 23.49
CA LEU A 66 7.11 -12.17 23.03
C LEU A 66 6.88 -12.92 21.71
N LYS A 67 5.77 -13.65 21.62
CA LYS A 67 5.39 -14.42 20.45
C LYS A 67 5.16 -13.47 19.27
N GLU A 68 6.12 -13.40 18.36
CA GLU A 68 5.97 -12.67 17.11
C GLU A 68 4.93 -13.44 16.26
N PRO A 69 3.84 -12.80 15.79
CA PRO A 69 3.05 -13.42 14.73
C PRO A 69 3.94 -13.55 13.51
N ASP A 70 3.71 -14.60 12.73
CA ASP A 70 4.39 -14.94 11.47
C ASP A 70 4.13 -13.86 10.39
N GLY A 71 4.60 -12.65 10.65
CA GLY A 71 4.21 -11.43 9.99
C GLY A 71 5.24 -11.05 8.95
N GLU A 72 4.90 -11.32 7.69
CA GLU A 72 5.41 -10.60 6.52
C GLU A 72 5.68 -9.14 6.92
N SER A 73 6.89 -8.65 6.63
CA SER A 73 7.33 -7.29 6.93
C SER A 73 6.19 -6.31 6.65
N ALA A 74 5.56 -5.79 7.71
CA ALA A 74 4.31 -5.05 7.57
C ALA A 74 4.56 -3.81 6.72
N ASP A 75 4.12 -3.87 5.48
CA ASP A 75 4.21 -2.76 4.56
C ASP A 75 3.39 -1.60 5.12
N GLN A 76 3.98 -0.42 5.19
CA GLN A 76 3.36 0.75 5.79
C GLN A 76 2.82 1.67 4.71
N TRP A 77 1.58 2.10 4.83
CA TRP A 77 1.00 3.08 3.91
C TRP A 77 1.27 4.51 4.40
N VAL A 78 1.57 5.40 3.46
CA VAL A 78 1.82 6.82 3.72
C VAL A 78 0.95 7.65 2.80
N HIS A 79 0.26 8.65 3.36
CA HIS A 79 -0.45 9.70 2.63
C HIS A 79 0.46 10.90 2.45
N VAL A 80 0.50 11.44 1.23
CA VAL A 80 1.36 12.54 0.81
C VAL A 80 0.49 13.61 0.17
N SER A 81 0.54 14.82 0.71
CA SER A 81 -0.07 16.03 0.17
C SER A 81 0.96 17.16 0.22
N ASP A 82 1.57 17.45 -0.92
CA ASP A 82 2.67 18.42 -1.06
C ASP A 82 3.80 18.17 -0.05
N THR A 83 3.96 19.07 0.92
CA THR A 83 4.99 19.00 1.97
C THR A 83 4.54 18.20 3.20
N TYR A 84 3.28 17.74 3.24
CA TYR A 84 2.73 16.98 4.35
C TYR A 84 2.74 15.48 4.06
N VAL A 85 3.41 14.73 4.92
CA VAL A 85 3.59 13.27 4.81
C VAL A 85 3.16 12.62 6.12
N GLN A 86 2.24 11.66 6.04
CA GLN A 86 1.70 11.00 7.22
C GLN A 86 1.50 9.50 7.01
N VAL A 87 1.92 8.69 7.96
CA VAL A 87 1.59 7.27 8.01
C VAL A 87 0.08 7.10 8.22
N VAL A 88 -0.54 6.22 7.42
CA VAL A 88 -1.97 5.93 7.46
C VAL A 88 -2.21 4.42 7.40
N PRO A 89 -3.35 3.91 7.90
CA PRO A 89 -3.72 2.52 7.72
C PRO A 89 -4.01 2.23 6.24
N GLU A 90 -3.76 0.99 5.80
CA GLU A 90 -4.05 0.53 4.43
C GLU A 90 -5.50 0.79 4.01
N SER A 91 -6.45 0.59 4.94
CA SER A 91 -7.87 0.84 4.69
C SER A 91 -8.14 2.23 4.16
N ARG A 92 -7.35 3.24 4.56
CA ARG A 92 -7.49 4.62 4.08
C ARG A 92 -7.05 4.78 2.63
N ALA A 93 -6.00 4.08 2.22
CA ALA A 93 -5.55 4.06 0.83
C ALA A 93 -6.57 3.33 -0.07
N LEU A 94 -7.11 2.20 0.41
CA LEU A 94 -8.12 1.42 -0.31
C LEU A 94 -9.49 2.13 -0.39
N SER A 95 -9.79 3.02 0.55
CA SER A 95 -11.00 3.85 0.54
C SER A 95 -10.84 5.18 -0.21
N ALA A 96 -9.68 5.46 -0.81
CA ALA A 96 -9.48 6.70 -1.56
C ALA A 96 -10.30 6.72 -2.85
N GLN A 97 -10.72 7.91 -3.28
CA GLN A 97 -11.36 8.07 -4.59
C GLN A 97 -10.29 8.06 -5.67
N ALA A 98 -9.88 6.85 -6.07
CA ALA A 98 -8.76 6.64 -6.97
C ALA A 98 -8.96 7.33 -8.33
N TYR A 99 -7.95 8.12 -8.72
CA TYR A 99 -7.80 8.74 -10.03
C TYR A 99 -6.75 8.01 -10.88
N LEU A 100 -5.60 7.67 -10.28
CA LEU A 100 -4.57 6.82 -10.89
C LEU A 100 -4.16 5.73 -9.90
N LEU A 101 -3.89 4.52 -10.40
CA LEU A 101 -3.44 3.37 -9.62
C LEU A 101 -2.11 2.86 -10.16
N PHE A 102 -1.18 2.61 -9.24
CA PHE A 102 0.14 2.06 -9.54
C PHE A 102 0.24 0.65 -8.97
N TYR A 103 0.48 -0.31 -9.86
CA TYR A 103 0.68 -1.71 -9.51
C TYR A 103 2.09 -2.15 -9.88
N GLU A 104 2.67 -3.03 -9.08
CA GLU A 104 3.90 -3.72 -9.38
C GLU A 104 3.62 -5.21 -9.60
N ARG A 105 4.40 -5.84 -10.49
CA ARG A 105 4.31 -7.27 -10.72
C ARG A 105 4.95 -8.01 -9.55
N ILE A 106 4.21 -8.95 -8.97
CA ILE A 106 4.73 -9.91 -7.99
C ILE A 106 5.35 -11.06 -8.78
N LEU A 107 6.63 -11.32 -8.52
CA LEU A 107 7.41 -12.41 -9.13
C LEU A 107 7.38 -13.66 -8.24
#